data_AF-A0A2X3F940-F1
#
_entry.id   AF-A0A2X3F940-F1
#
_cell.length_a   1.000
_cell.length_b   1.000
_cell.length_c   1.000
_cell.angle_alpha   90.00
_cell.angle_beta   90.00
_cell.angle_gamma   90.00
#
_symmetry.space_group_name_H-M   'P 1'
#
loop_
_entity.id
_entity.type
_entity.pdbx_description
1 polymer ?
#
loop_
_entity_poly.entity_id
_entity_poly.type
_entity_poly.pdbx_seq_one_letter_code
_entity_poly.pdbx_strand_id
1 'polypeptide(L)'
;MAGNPYLGLGGVFFIAINAINLTNVKVFGEMEFWFAIIKVVAVVAMILFGGWLLFSGNGGPQATVRNLWDQGGFLPHGFYGLVMMMAIIMFSFGGLELVGITAAEADNPGAKHS
;
A
#
# COMPACT_ATOMS: atom_id res chain seq x y z
N MET A 1 28.71 19.54 12.10
CA MET A 1 27.91 18.43 11.55
C MET A 1 26.84 18.07 12.57
N ALA A 2 25.68 18.74 12.52
CA ALA A 2 24.54 18.34 13.33
C ALA A 2 23.95 17.06 12.70
N GLY A 3 23.99 15.94 13.41
CA GLY A 3 23.43 14.68 12.95
C GLY A 3 21.94 14.86 12.63
N ASN A 4 21.53 14.45 11.44
CA ASN A 4 20.16 14.60 10.99
C ASN A 4 19.21 13.86 11.97
N PRO A 5 18.31 14.56 12.70
CA PRO A 5 17.47 13.94 13.74
C PRO A 5 16.51 12.87 13.19
N TYR A 6 16.23 12.88 11.88
CA TYR A 6 15.41 11.86 11.23
C TYR A 6 16.09 10.48 11.19
N LEU A 7 17.43 10.44 11.14
CA LEU A 7 18.18 9.17 11.18
C LEU A 7 18.11 8.50 12.56
N GLY A 8 18.07 9.30 13.63
CA GLY A 8 17.90 8.79 15.00
C GLY A 8 16.51 8.17 15.22
N LEU A 9 15.47 8.80 14.68
CA LEU A 9 14.11 8.27 14.75
C LEU A 9 13.99 6.93 14.00
N GLY A 10 14.59 6.82 12.81
CA GLY A 10 14.60 5.59 12.02
C GLY A 10 15.24 4.40 12.76
N GLY A 11 16.37 4.64 13.44
CA GLY A 11 17.03 3.62 14.26
C GLY A 11 16.18 3.14 15.44
N VAL A 12 15.47 4.07 16.11
CA VAL A 12 14.55 3.73 17.21
C VAL A 12 13.39 2.87 16.73
N PHE A 13 12.75 3.23 15.60
CA PHE A 13 11.69 2.42 15.00
C PHE A 13 12.18 1.03 14.60
N PHE A 14 13.37 0.93 14.01
CA PHE A 14 13.94 -0.34 13.58
C PHE A 14 14.17 -1.31 14.75
N ILE A 15 14.73 -0.81 15.86
CA ILE A 15 14.97 -1.60 17.08
C ILE A 15 13.63 -2.00 17.73
N ALA A 16 12.67 -1.07 17.81
CA ALA A 16 11.35 -1.34 18.38
C ALA A 16 10.59 -2.43 17.60
N ILE A 17 10.58 -2.37 16.26
CA ILE A 17 9.93 -3.37 15.41
C ILE A 17 10.61 -4.74 15.58
N ASN A 18 11.94 -4.80 15.61
CA ASN A 18 12.65 -6.06 15.86
C ASN A 18 12.33 -6.65 17.24
N ALA A 19 12.24 -5.83 18.28
CA ALA A 19 11.88 -6.30 19.62
C ALA A 19 10.44 -6.84 19.67
N ILE A 20 9.50 -6.18 18.99
CA ILE A 20 8.11 -6.64 18.88
C ILE A 20 8.03 -7.95 18.10
N ASN A 21 8.79 -8.10 17.01
CA ASN A 21 8.84 -9.33 16.21
C ASN A 21 9.31 -10.57 17.00
N LEU A 22 10.01 -10.38 18.14
CA LEU A 22 10.41 -11.47 19.03
C LEU A 22 9.33 -11.86 20.05
N THR A 23 8.24 -11.09 20.11
CA THR A 23 7.14 -11.30 21.07
C THR A 23 6.03 -12.14 20.44
N ASN A 24 5.48 -13.06 21.24
CA ASN A 24 4.42 -14.04 20.95
C ASN A 24 3.66 -13.91 19.59
N VAL A 25 4.02 -14.78 18.64
CA VAL A 25 3.48 -14.86 17.26
C VAL A 25 1.95 -14.96 17.15
N LYS A 26 1.27 -15.48 18.18
CA LYS A 26 -0.19 -15.67 18.12
C LYS A 26 -0.95 -14.36 18.19
N VAL A 27 -0.53 -13.44 19.06
CA VAL A 27 -1.18 -12.11 19.20
C VAL A 27 -0.86 -11.23 17.99
N PHE A 28 0.32 -11.41 17.40
CA PHE A 28 0.73 -10.68 16.20
C PHE A 28 -0.21 -10.94 15.01
N GLY A 29 -0.53 -12.21 14.74
CA GLY A 29 -1.40 -12.57 13.62
C GLY A 29 -2.84 -12.02 13.76
N GLU A 30 -3.40 -12.04 14.97
CA GLU A 30 -4.72 -11.45 15.24
C GLU A 30 -4.70 -9.93 15.04
N MET A 31 -3.69 -9.23 15.56
CA MET A 31 -3.55 -7.77 15.39
C MET A 31 -3.35 -7.37 13.92
N GLU A 32 -2.54 -8.11 13.17
CA GLU A 32 -2.32 -7.87 11.74
C GLU A 32 -3.62 -8.01 10.95
N PHE A 33 -4.42 -9.04 11.25
CA PHE A 33 -5.73 -9.23 10.63
C PHE A 33 -6.68 -8.04 10.88
N TRP A 34 -6.78 -7.58 12.13
CA TRP A 34 -7.60 -6.40 12.47
C TRP A 34 -7.12 -5.13 11.76
N PHE A 35 -5.80 -4.90 11.71
CA PHE A 35 -5.25 -3.76 10.98
C PHE A 35 -5.45 -3.87 9.47
N ALA A 36 -5.40 -5.08 8.90
CA ALA A 36 -5.68 -5.30 7.48
C ALA A 36 -7.14 -4.94 7.13
N ILE A 37 -8.11 -5.31 7.97
CA ILE A 37 -9.52 -4.91 7.78
C ILE A 37 -9.65 -3.39 7.75
N ILE A 38 -9.05 -2.67 8.70
CA ILE A 38 -9.10 -1.20 8.74
C ILE A 38 -8.53 -0.61 7.46
N LYS A 39 -7.39 -1.13 6.98
CA LYS A 39 -6.78 -0.69 5.71
C LYS A 39 -7.72 -0.87 4.52
N VAL A 40 -8.34 -2.05 4.39
CA VAL A 40 -9.28 -2.34 3.28
C VAL A 40 -10.50 -1.42 3.34
N VAL A 41 -11.12 -1.28 4.51
CA VAL A 41 -12.27 -0.40 4.70
C VAL A 41 -11.92 1.06 4.36
N ALA A 42 -10.73 1.53 4.76
CA ALA A 42 -10.27 2.87 4.43
C ALA A 42 -10.12 3.10 2.91
N VAL A 43 -9.53 2.14 2.19
CA VAL A 43 -9.40 2.22 0.71
C VAL A 43 -10.78 2.24 0.04
N VAL A 44 -11.69 1.35 0.43
CA VAL A 44 -13.04 1.30 -0.13
C VAL A 44 -13.80 2.58 0.17
N ALA A 45 -13.75 3.08 1.41
CA ALA A 45 -14.37 4.34 1.80
C ALA A 45 -13.81 5.52 1.00
N MET A 46 -12.50 5.58 0.77
CA MET A 46 -11.86 6.62 -0.04
C MET A 46 -12.34 6.60 -1.49
N ILE A 47 -12.46 5.41 -2.11
CA ILE A 47 -12.96 5.26 -3.48
C ILE A 47 -14.42 5.71 -3.58
N LEU A 48 -15.28 5.24 -2.66
CA LEU A 48 -16.70 5.60 -2.64
C LEU A 48 -16.90 7.10 -2.38
N PHE A 49 -16.15 7.66 -1.43
CA PHE A 49 -16.22 9.09 -1.12
C PHE A 49 -15.73 9.94 -2.30
N GLY A 50 -14.63 9.56 -2.95
CA GLY A 50 -14.15 10.22 -4.16
C GLY A 50 -15.18 10.16 -5.29
N GLY A 51 -15.79 9.00 -5.52
CA GLY A 51 -16.88 8.84 -6.48
C GLY A 51 -18.09 9.73 -6.14
N TRP A 52 -18.49 9.76 -4.87
CA TRP A 52 -19.57 10.63 -4.41
C TRP A 52 -19.25 12.12 -4.64
N LEU A 53 -18.02 12.57 -4.43
CA LEU A 53 -17.62 13.96 -4.72
C LEU A 53 -17.72 14.28 -6.22
N LEU A 54 -17.38 13.34 -7.10
CA LEU A 54 -17.47 13.51 -8.55
C LEU A 54 -18.93 13.62 -9.05
N PHE A 55 -19.86 12.86 -8.46
CA PHE A 55 -21.25 12.80 -8.93
C PHE A 55 -22.24 13.70 -8.18
N SER A 56 -21.95 14.06 -6.92
CA SER A 56 -22.91 14.80 -6.08
C SER A 56 -22.95 16.31 -6.34
N GLY A 57 -21.97 16.86 -7.06
CA GLY A 57 -21.81 18.32 -7.24
C GLY A 57 -21.26 19.06 -6.02
N ASN A 58 -21.03 18.37 -4.89
CA ASN A 58 -20.48 18.96 -3.65
C ASN A 58 -18.93 18.95 -3.61
N GLY A 59 -18.26 18.34 -4.59
CA GLY A 59 -16.80 18.26 -4.64
C GLY A 59 -16.09 19.54 -5.09
N GLY A 60 -16.83 20.59 -5.42
CA GLY A 60 -16.28 21.85 -5.93
C GLY A 60 -15.81 21.78 -7.38
N PRO A 61 -15.31 22.90 -7.95
CA PRO A 61 -15.00 23.01 -9.38
C PRO A 61 -13.93 22.04 -9.89
N GLN A 62 -13.08 21.55 -8.98
CA GLN A 62 -11.98 20.63 -9.29
C GLN A 62 -12.40 19.16 -9.23
N ALA A 63 -13.58 18.82 -8.70
CA ALA A 63 -14.07 17.45 -8.68
C ALA A 63 -14.65 17.06 -10.06
N THR A 64 -13.78 16.92 -11.04
CA THR A 64 -14.16 16.62 -12.42
C THR A 64 -13.24 15.57 -13.03
N VAL A 65 -13.83 14.72 -13.88
CA VAL A 65 -13.10 13.74 -14.69
C VAL A 65 -12.19 14.39 -15.73
N ARG A 66 -12.38 15.69 -16.00
CA ARG A 66 -11.56 16.44 -16.94
C ARG A 66 -10.10 16.57 -16.53
N ASN A 67 -9.81 16.49 -15.22
CA ASN A 67 -8.44 16.54 -14.70
C ASN A 67 -7.53 15.44 -15.26
N LEU A 68 -8.10 14.34 -15.76
CA LEU A 68 -7.34 13.26 -16.39
C LEU A 68 -6.63 13.70 -17.68
N TRP A 69 -7.07 14.79 -18.31
CA TRP A 69 -6.57 15.26 -19.60
C TRP A 69 -6.28 16.76 -19.64
N ASP A 70 -6.96 17.58 -18.85
CA ASP A 70 -6.75 19.04 -18.82
C ASP A 70 -5.45 19.45 -18.11
N GLN A 71 -4.86 18.58 -17.27
CA GLN A 71 -3.65 18.86 -16.50
C GLN A 71 -2.37 18.35 -17.19
N GLY A 72 -2.23 18.63 -18.49
CA GLY A 72 -1.07 18.18 -19.28
C GLY A 72 -1.25 16.81 -19.96
N GLY A 73 -2.50 16.36 -20.13
CA GLY A 73 -2.82 15.10 -20.80
C GLY A 73 -2.63 13.86 -19.91
N PHE A 74 -2.71 12.68 -20.52
CA PHE A 74 -2.56 11.39 -19.82
C PHE A 74 -1.12 11.12 -19.34
N LEU A 75 -0.12 11.74 -20.00
CA LEU A 75 1.31 11.58 -19.70
C LEU A 75 1.99 12.96 -19.57
N PRO A 76 1.65 13.76 -18.55
CA PRO A 76 2.17 15.13 -18.40
C PRO A 76 3.69 15.16 -18.14
N HIS A 77 4.25 14.08 -17.61
CA HIS A 77 5.69 13.90 -17.37
C HIS A 77 6.36 12.95 -18.41
N GLY A 78 5.65 12.60 -19.48
CA GLY A 78 6.14 11.72 -20.54
C GLY A 78 6.55 10.33 -20.06
N PHE A 79 7.39 9.67 -20.87
CA PHE A 79 7.87 8.29 -20.59
C PHE A 79 8.73 8.21 -19.32
N TYR A 80 9.48 9.27 -19.00
CA TYR A 80 10.28 9.31 -17.79
C TYR A 80 9.41 9.23 -16.52
N GLY A 81 8.32 9.99 -16.47
CA GLY A 81 7.36 9.92 -15.37
C GLY A 81 6.72 8.53 -15.24
N LEU A 82 6.39 7.90 -16.37
CA LEU A 82 5.86 6.54 -16.39
C LEU A 82 6.84 5.54 -15.74
N VAL A 83 8.11 5.56 -16.13
CA VAL A 83 9.14 4.65 -15.57
C VAL A 83 9.32 4.87 -14.07
N MET A 84 9.31 6.11 -13.60
CA MET A 84 9.40 6.41 -12.17
C MET A 84 8.18 5.87 -11.39
N MET A 85 6.98 5.99 -11.94
CA MET A 85 5.77 5.45 -11.32
C MET A 85 5.76 3.91 -11.30
N MET A 86 6.35 3.25 -12.31
CA MET A 86 6.51 1.80 -12.29
C MET A 86 7.33 1.32 -11.09
N ALA A 87 8.42 2.02 -10.74
CA ALA A 87 9.22 1.67 -9.56
C ALA A 87 8.41 1.78 -8.25
N ILE A 88 7.58 2.82 -8.12
CA ILE A 88 6.71 3.02 -6.95
C ILE A 88 5.63 1.93 -6.89
N ILE A 89 5.04 1.57 -8.03
CA ILE A 89 4.03 0.50 -8.13
C ILE A 89 4.65 -0.83 -7.69
N MET A 90 5.80 -1.21 -8.24
CA MET A 90 6.50 -2.45 -7.86
C MET A 90 6.77 -2.52 -6.36
N PHE A 91 7.22 -1.42 -5.76
CA PHE A 91 7.47 -1.36 -4.32
C PHE A 91 6.17 -1.48 -3.49
N SER A 92 5.09 -0.82 -3.93
CA SER A 92 3.79 -0.81 -3.23
C SER A 92 3.12 -2.18 -3.21
N PHE A 93 3.40 -3.02 -4.20
CA PHE A 93 2.93 -4.41 -4.30
C PHE A 93 3.96 -5.44 -3.80
N GLY A 94 5.05 -4.99 -3.18
CA GLY A 94 6.03 -5.86 -2.54
C GLY A 94 5.38 -6.74 -1.46
N GLY A 95 5.57 -8.04 -1.54
CA GLY A 95 4.99 -9.03 -0.60
C GLY A 95 3.77 -9.78 -1.13
N LEU A 96 3.12 -9.33 -2.21
CA LEU A 96 2.07 -10.12 -2.89
C LEU A 96 2.60 -11.45 -3.42
N GLU A 97 3.87 -11.49 -3.85
CA GLU A 97 4.54 -12.71 -4.31
C GLU A 97 4.56 -13.79 -3.22
N LEU A 98 4.91 -13.43 -1.98
CA LEU A 98 4.93 -14.38 -0.87
C LEU A 98 3.52 -14.91 -0.56
N VAL A 99 2.51 -14.05 -0.56
CA VAL A 99 1.11 -14.45 -0.34
C VAL A 99 0.63 -15.36 -1.48
N GLY A 100 1.02 -15.10 -2.72
CA GLY A 100 0.69 -15.94 -3.87
C GLY A 100 1.31 -17.33 -3.79
N ILE A 101 2.58 -17.42 -3.38
CA ILE A 101 3.27 -18.71 -3.20
C ILE A 101 2.66 -19.49 -2.04
N THR A 102 2.45 -18.86 -0.88
CA THR A 102 1.87 -19.55 0.29
C THR A 102 0.42 -20.00 0.04
N ALA A 103 -0.36 -19.23 -0.70
CA ALA A 103 -1.70 -19.65 -1.14
C ALA A 103 -1.64 -20.86 -2.09
N ALA A 104 -0.74 -20.85 -3.08
CA ALA A 104 -0.55 -21.97 -4.00
C ALA A 104 -0.06 -23.25 -3.29
N GLU A 105 0.79 -23.11 -2.27
CA GLU A 105 1.25 -24.24 -1.43
C GLU A 105 0.15 -24.75 -0.48
N ALA A 106 -0.72 -23.86 0.03
CA ALA A 106 -1.86 -24.24 0.85
C ALA A 106 -2.96 -24.98 0.06
N ASP A 107 -3.14 -24.65 -1.22
CA ASP A 107 -4.13 -25.29 -2.10
C ASP A 107 -3.73 -26.72 -2.50
N ASN A 108 -2.44 -27.11 -2.44
CA ASN A 108 -1.99 -28.46 -2.77
C ASN A 108 -0.95 -29.04 -1.78
N PRO A 109 -1.36 -29.41 -0.56
CA PRO A 109 -0.46 -29.78 0.54
C PRO A 109 0.26 -31.14 0.37
N GLY A 110 0.03 -31.89 -0.71
CA GLY A 110 0.50 -33.30 -0.86
C GLY A 110 1.39 -33.63 -2.07
N ALA A 111 1.66 -32.69 -2.99
CA ALA A 111 2.26 -33.02 -4.29
C ALA A 111 3.80 -33.22 -4.32
N LYS A 112 4.51 -33.14 -3.18
CA LYS A 112 5.99 -33.27 -3.14
C LYS A 112 6.51 -34.60 -2.57
N HIS A 113 5.65 -35.59 -2.33
CA HIS A 113 6.06 -36.92 -1.88
C HIS A 113 5.46 -38.03 -2.76
N SER A 114 5.95 -38.16 -4.00
CA SER A 114 5.85 -39.36 -4.83
C SER A 114 6.93 -39.38 -5.90
#